data_AF-A0A7K3S742-F1
#
_entry.id   AF-A0A7K3S742-F1
#
_cell.length_a   1.000
_cell.length_b   1.000
_cell.length_c   1.000
_cell.angle_alpha   90.00
_cell.angle_beta   90.00
_cell.angle_gamma   90.00
#
_symmetry.space_group_name_H-M   'P 1'
#
loop_
_entity.id
_entity.type
_entity.pdbx_description
1 polymer ?
#
loop_
_entity_poly.entity_id
_entity_poly.type
_entity_poly.pdbx_seq_one_letter_code
_entity_poly.pdbx_strand_id
1 'polypeptide(L)'
;MTAAVLLPQGPYTPRATPLDLTPGVGAPSSRTVFSAAHVVADPYADIGPDDPAAVDWEATLAFRRHLWSHGLGVAEAMDTAQRGMGLDWAGAAELIRRSAAEAKAVGGRIACGVGTDQVPA
;
A
#
# COMPACT_ATOMS: atom_id res chain seq x y z
N MET A 1 11.17 27.60 8.26
CA MET A 1 10.00 28.50 8.28
C MET A 1 8.82 27.74 7.71
N THR A 2 7.71 27.60 8.45
CA THR A 2 6.47 27.05 7.90
C THR A 2 5.77 28.14 7.12
N ALA A 3 5.70 27.98 5.79
CA ALA A 3 4.92 28.86 4.93
C ALA A 3 3.43 28.49 5.03
N ALA A 4 2.56 29.50 4.99
CA ALA A 4 1.13 29.27 4.88
C ALA A 4 0.81 28.69 3.50
N VAL A 5 -0.03 27.66 3.48
CA VAL A 5 -0.60 27.06 2.27
C VAL A 5 -2.03 27.58 2.12
N LEU A 6 -2.39 28.08 0.95
CA LEU A 6 -3.77 28.47 0.67
C LEU A 6 -4.59 27.20 0.35
N LEU A 7 -5.56 26.89 1.22
CA LEU A 7 -6.52 25.81 1.00
C LEU A 7 -7.89 26.39 0.61
N PRO A 8 -8.82 25.59 0.06
CA PRO A 8 -10.17 26.07 -0.29
C PRO A 8 -10.92 26.72 0.88
N GLN A 9 -10.60 26.36 2.12
CA GLN A 9 -11.20 26.89 3.35
C GLN A 9 -10.48 28.14 3.89
N GLY A 10 -9.34 28.53 3.29
CA GLY A 10 -8.50 29.66 3.70
C GLY A 10 -7.03 29.27 3.93
N PRO A 11 -6.18 30.23 4.32
CA PRO A 11 -4.78 29.98 4.64
C PRO A 11 -4.62 29.02 5.82
N TYR A 12 -3.76 28.01 5.65
CA TYR A 12 -3.41 27.03 6.66
C TYR A 12 -1.90 27.00 6.87
N THR A 13 -1.45 27.03 8.13
CA THR A 13 -0.05 26.87 8.48
C THR A 13 0.15 25.49 9.10
N PRO A 14 0.84 24.55 8.42
CA PRO A 14 1.14 23.23 8.97
C PRO A 14 1.99 23.31 10.24
N ARG A 15 1.94 22.26 11.08
CA ARG A 15 2.92 22.08 12.16
C ARG A 15 4.32 21.99 11.56
N ALA A 16 5.29 22.69 12.17
CA ALA A 16 6.67 22.72 11.67
C ALA A 16 7.48 21.45 11.96
N THR A 17 7.15 20.74 13.04
CA THR A 17 7.85 19.53 13.45
C THR A 17 7.04 18.29 13.09
N PRO A 18 7.52 17.43 12.19
CA PRO A 18 6.86 16.16 11.88
C PRO A 18 7.01 15.19 13.06
N LEU A 19 6.19 14.14 13.07
CA LEU A 19 6.41 13.00 13.95
C LEU A 19 7.64 12.23 13.45
N ASP A 20 8.59 11.96 14.35
CA ASP A 20 9.73 11.11 14.04
C ASP A 20 9.31 9.64 14.11
N LEU A 21 9.27 9.00 12.94
CA LEU A 21 9.00 7.58 12.78
C LEU A 21 10.26 6.93 12.24
N THR A 22 11.27 6.74 13.10
CA THR A 22 12.53 6.13 12.67
C THR A 22 12.30 4.66 12.28
N PRO A 23 12.72 4.22 11.08
CA PRO A 23 12.71 2.79 10.71
C PRO A 23 13.63 1.96 11.61
N GLY A 24 13.38 0.65 11.69
CA GLY A 24 14.19 -0.28 12.48
C GLY A 24 13.74 -0.42 13.94
N VAL A 25 12.70 0.32 14.35
CA VAL A 25 11.92 -0.05 15.54
C VAL A 25 11.28 -1.42 15.26
N GLY A 26 11.58 -2.41 16.11
CA GLY A 26 11.01 -3.75 15.98
C GLY A 26 9.48 -3.73 16.03
N ALA A 27 8.86 -4.86 15.65
CA ALA A 27 7.41 -4.97 15.67
C ALA A 27 6.82 -4.61 17.05
N PRO A 28 5.61 -4.00 17.11
CA PRO A 28 4.95 -3.70 18.37
C PRO A 28 4.86 -4.94 19.28
N SER A 29 5.30 -4.83 20.53
CA SER A 29 5.42 -5.97 21.44
C SER A 29 4.08 -6.42 22.03
N SER A 30 3.10 -5.52 22.13
CA SER A 30 1.82 -5.76 22.81
C SER A 30 0.63 -5.96 21.87
N ARG A 31 0.82 -5.77 20.55
CA ARG A 31 -0.23 -5.87 19.52
C ARG A 31 0.34 -6.43 18.23
N THR A 32 -0.45 -7.21 17.52
CA THR A 32 -0.17 -7.51 16.11
C THR A 32 -0.90 -6.48 15.26
N VAL A 33 -0.16 -5.72 14.46
CA VAL A 33 -0.70 -4.64 13.64
C VAL A 33 -0.41 -4.94 12.17
N PHE A 34 -1.45 -4.85 11.35
CA PHE A 34 -1.35 -4.94 9.90
C PHE A 34 -1.80 -3.62 9.27
N SER A 35 -1.10 -3.20 8.23
CA SER A 35 -1.56 -2.15 7.32
C SER A 35 -2.15 -2.79 6.08
N ALA A 36 -3.42 -2.51 5.78
CA ALA A 36 -3.98 -2.80 4.46
C ALA A 36 -3.35 -1.82 3.46
N ALA A 37 -2.48 -2.34 2.60
CA ALA A 37 -1.66 -1.51 1.74
C ALA A 37 -2.39 -1.17 0.43
N HIS A 38 -2.28 0.09 -0.01
CA HIS A 38 -2.78 0.54 -1.31
C HIS A 38 -1.88 0.03 -2.46
N VAL A 39 -2.31 0.19 -3.71
CA VAL A 39 -1.46 0.01 -4.90
C VAL A 39 -1.10 1.36 -5.49
N VAL A 40 0.06 1.45 -6.14
CA VAL A 40 0.46 2.64 -6.90
C VAL A 40 0.16 2.36 -8.37
N ALA A 41 -0.65 3.21 -8.99
CA ALA A 41 -0.91 3.12 -10.42
C ALA A 41 0.29 3.61 -11.23
N ASP A 42 0.55 3.01 -12.38
CA ASP A 42 1.51 3.53 -13.36
C ASP A 42 0.87 4.69 -14.13
N PRO A 43 1.33 5.94 -13.93
CA PRO A 43 0.73 7.11 -14.57
C PRO A 43 1.09 7.26 -16.05
N TYR A 44 2.01 6.43 -16.57
CA TYR A 44 2.45 6.46 -17.97
C TYR A 44 1.90 5.30 -18.80
N ALA A 45 1.11 4.42 -18.19
CA ALA A 45 0.49 3.32 -18.90
C ALA A 45 -0.57 3.82 -19.89
N ASP A 46 -0.59 3.21 -21.07
CA ASP A 46 -1.59 3.47 -22.12
C ASP A 46 -2.86 2.64 -21.84
N ILE A 47 -3.56 3.00 -20.77
CA ILE A 47 -4.83 2.38 -20.35
C ILE A 47 -5.90 3.44 -20.09
N GLY A 48 -7.14 3.10 -20.40
CA GLY A 48 -8.31 3.92 -20.10
C GLY A 48 -8.71 3.86 -18.62
N PRO A 49 -9.55 4.80 -18.15
CA PRO A 49 -10.03 4.83 -16.77
C PRO A 49 -10.82 3.58 -16.33
N ASP A 50 -11.41 2.86 -17.28
CA ASP A 50 -12.23 1.66 -17.04
C ASP A 50 -11.48 0.35 -17.30
N ASP A 51 -10.22 0.43 -17.75
CA ASP A 51 -9.38 -0.74 -17.97
C ASP A 51 -8.84 -1.29 -16.64
N PRO A 52 -8.37 -2.56 -16.60
CA PRO A 52 -7.69 -3.09 -15.42
C PRO A 52 -6.52 -2.20 -15.00
N ALA A 53 -6.36 -2.03 -13.68
CA ALA A 53 -5.33 -1.14 -13.14
C ALA A 53 -3.91 -1.54 -13.61
N ALA A 54 -3.22 -0.61 -14.28
CA ALA A 54 -1.78 -0.71 -14.51
C ALA A 54 -1.04 -0.35 -13.21
N VAL A 55 -0.31 -1.31 -12.65
CA VAL A 55 0.38 -1.15 -11.37
C VAL A 55 1.85 -0.76 -11.61
N ASP A 56 2.30 0.32 -10.98
CA ASP A 56 3.72 0.57 -10.76
C ASP A 56 4.21 -0.39 -9.68
N TRP A 57 4.86 -1.47 -10.13
CA TRP A 57 5.32 -2.54 -9.25
C TRP A 57 6.44 -2.12 -8.32
N GLU A 58 7.35 -1.25 -8.76
CA GLU A 58 8.48 -0.84 -7.93
C GLU A 58 7.95 -0.01 -6.76
N ALA A 59 7.17 1.04 -7.06
CA ALA A 59 6.61 1.92 -6.04
C ALA A 59 5.68 1.17 -5.09
N THR A 60 4.84 0.27 -5.63
CA THR A 60 3.94 -0.58 -4.85
C THR A 60 4.71 -1.45 -3.85
N LEU A 61 5.77 -2.13 -4.29
CA LEU A 61 6.57 -3.01 -3.42
C LEU A 61 7.50 -2.21 -2.49
N ALA A 62 7.98 -1.03 -2.90
CA ALA A 62 8.72 -0.10 -2.06
C ALA A 62 7.90 0.31 -0.84
N PHE A 63 6.60 0.54 -1.02
CA PHE A 63 5.71 0.83 0.10
C PHE A 63 5.55 -0.36 1.06
N ARG A 64 5.54 -1.61 0.58
CA ARG A 64 5.53 -2.79 1.47
C ARG A 64 6.82 -2.88 2.28
N ARG A 65 7.97 -2.68 1.63
CA ARG A 65 9.29 -2.62 2.31
C ARG A 65 9.31 -1.54 3.38
N HIS A 66 8.74 -0.37 3.10
CA HIS A 66 8.59 0.72 4.07
C HIS A 66 7.72 0.31 5.26
N LEU A 67 6.57 -0.34 5.04
CA LEU A 67 5.72 -0.81 6.15
C LEU A 67 6.45 -1.82 7.04
N TRP A 68 7.17 -2.78 6.45
CA TRP A 68 7.97 -3.75 7.21
C TRP A 68 9.14 -3.11 7.94
N SER A 69 9.78 -2.10 7.37
CA SER A 69 10.89 -1.40 8.06
C SER A 69 10.42 -0.62 9.30
N HIS A 70 9.12 -0.33 9.41
CA HIS A 70 8.47 0.20 10.62
C HIS A 70 7.86 -0.87 11.52
N GLY A 71 8.12 -2.16 11.27
CA GLY A 71 7.66 -3.27 12.12
C GLY A 71 6.19 -3.64 11.94
N LEU A 72 5.51 -3.09 10.95
CA LEU A 72 4.11 -3.42 10.64
C LEU A 72 4.02 -4.69 9.78
N GLY A 73 2.96 -5.46 9.94
CA GLY A 73 2.57 -6.46 8.94
C GLY A 73 1.88 -5.82 7.75
N VAL A 74 1.89 -6.50 6.60
CA VAL A 74 1.15 -6.10 5.40
C VAL A 74 -0.07 -7.00 5.23
N ALA A 75 -1.26 -6.40 5.13
CA ALA A 75 -2.47 -7.08 4.67
C ALA A 75 -2.63 -6.80 3.17
N GLU A 76 -2.32 -7.80 2.34
CA GLU A 76 -2.12 -7.66 0.90
C GLU A 76 -3.38 -7.97 0.10
N ALA A 77 -3.57 -7.24 -1.01
CA ALA A 77 -4.70 -7.39 -1.92
C ALA A 77 -6.08 -7.38 -1.22
N MET A 78 -6.22 -6.48 -0.25
CA MET A 78 -7.46 -6.17 0.48
C MET A 78 -8.25 -5.05 -0.24
N ASP A 79 -9.38 -4.64 0.33
CA ASP A 79 -10.22 -3.53 -0.18
C ASP A 79 -9.43 -2.23 -0.43
N THR A 80 -8.46 -1.89 0.43
CA THR A 80 -7.58 -0.71 0.25
C THR A 80 -6.68 -0.79 -1.00
N ALA A 81 -6.42 -2.00 -1.50
CA ALA A 81 -5.74 -2.23 -2.78
C ALA A 81 -6.72 -2.16 -3.98
N GLN A 82 -7.97 -1.76 -3.74
CA GLN A 82 -9.06 -1.68 -4.73
C GLN A 82 -9.41 -3.03 -5.37
N ARG A 83 -9.27 -4.12 -4.61
CA ARG A 83 -9.66 -5.48 -5.02
C ARG A 83 -11.13 -5.50 -5.47
N GLY A 84 -11.39 -5.91 -6.71
CA GLY A 84 -12.75 -5.97 -7.28
C GLY A 84 -13.34 -4.61 -7.68
N MET A 85 -12.61 -3.50 -7.49
CA MET A 85 -12.98 -2.13 -7.89
C MET A 85 -11.82 -1.42 -8.60
N GLY A 86 -11.16 -2.14 -9.51
CA GLY A 86 -10.04 -1.65 -10.33
C GLY A 86 -8.88 -2.66 -10.41
N LEU A 87 -8.53 -3.28 -9.27
CA LEU A 87 -7.58 -4.40 -9.24
C LEU A 87 -8.36 -5.70 -9.39
N ASP A 88 -8.24 -6.33 -10.57
CA ASP A 88 -8.87 -7.60 -10.88
C ASP A 88 -8.19 -8.79 -10.17
N TRP A 89 -8.81 -9.97 -10.27
CA TRP A 89 -8.30 -11.16 -9.59
C TRP A 89 -6.87 -11.54 -10.06
N ALA A 90 -6.58 -11.39 -11.35
CA ALA A 90 -5.26 -11.73 -11.90
C ALA A 90 -4.18 -10.77 -11.38
N GLY A 91 -4.45 -9.46 -11.37
CA GLY A 91 -3.57 -8.45 -10.81
C GLY A 91 -3.37 -8.64 -9.30
N ALA A 92 -4.42 -9.00 -8.57
CA ALA A 92 -4.34 -9.31 -7.15
C ALA A 92 -3.48 -10.55 -6.86
N ALA A 93 -3.62 -11.62 -7.65
CA ALA A 93 -2.79 -12.82 -7.54
C ALA A 93 -1.31 -12.50 -7.79
N GLU A 94 -1.02 -11.67 -8.80
CA GLU A 94 0.34 -11.23 -9.11
C GLU A 94 0.93 -10.34 -8.01
N LEU A 95 0.14 -9.41 -7.48
CA LEU A 95 0.52 -8.58 -6.33
C LEU A 95 0.88 -9.44 -5.12
N ILE A 96 0.01 -10.40 -4.76
CA ILE A 96 0.26 -11.34 -3.66
C ILE A 96 1.56 -12.11 -3.89
N ARG A 97 1.79 -12.62 -5.11
CA ARG A 97 2.98 -13.40 -5.44
C ARG A 97 4.26 -12.57 -5.27
N ARG A 98 4.29 -11.35 -5.78
CA ARG A 98 5.45 -10.45 -5.68
C ARG A 98 5.69 -10.01 -4.23
N SER A 99 4.65 -9.55 -3.54
CA SER A 99 4.75 -9.12 -2.15
C SER A 99 5.18 -10.26 -1.21
N ALA A 100 4.71 -11.49 -1.43
CA ALA A 100 5.14 -12.63 -0.63
C ALA A 100 6.62 -12.97 -0.81
N ALA A 101 7.16 -12.79 -2.03
CA ALA A 101 8.59 -12.96 -2.30
C ALA A 101 9.44 -11.91 -1.56
N GLU A 102 9.03 -10.64 -1.60
CA GLU A 102 9.68 -9.55 -0.84
C GLU A 102 9.58 -9.77 0.67
N ALA A 103 8.40 -10.16 1.16
CA ALA A 103 8.18 -10.47 2.58
C ALA A 103 9.15 -11.56 3.05
N LYS A 104 9.30 -12.63 2.27
CA LYS A 104 10.27 -13.70 2.57
C LYS A 104 11.71 -13.18 2.61
N ALA A 105 12.09 -12.31 1.68
CA ALA A 105 13.44 -11.77 1.60
C ALA A 105 13.83 -10.93 2.83
N VAL A 106 12.87 -10.21 3.43
CA VAL A 106 13.12 -9.31 4.57
C VAL A 106 12.63 -9.88 5.92
N GLY A 107 12.06 -11.08 5.95
CA GLY A 107 11.39 -11.63 7.14
C GLY A 107 10.11 -10.88 7.53
N GLY A 108 9.48 -10.21 6.56
CA GLY A 108 8.27 -9.41 6.73
C GLY A 108 7.04 -10.27 6.98
N ARG A 109 6.14 -9.79 7.84
CA ARG A 109 4.84 -10.43 8.09
C ARG A 109 3.85 -10.01 7.02
N ILE A 110 3.18 -10.98 6.40
CA ILE A 110 2.17 -10.75 5.37
C ILE A 110 0.96 -11.67 5.60
N ALA A 111 -0.23 -11.14 5.32
CA ALA A 111 -1.49 -11.88 5.21
C ALA A 111 -2.18 -11.45 3.92
N CYS A 112 -2.69 -12.39 3.12
CA CYS A 112 -3.18 -12.12 1.78
C CYS A 112 -4.68 -12.35 1.67
N GLY A 113 -5.40 -11.42 1.03
CA GLY A 113 -6.83 -11.56 0.74
C GLY A 113 -7.10 -12.71 -0.24
N VAL A 114 -7.97 -13.63 0.15
CA VAL A 114 -8.45 -14.75 -0.68
C VAL A 114 -9.95 -14.61 -0.85
N GLY A 115 -10.40 -14.63 -2.11
CA GLY A 115 -11.80 -14.44 -2.48
C GLY A 115 -12.15 -15.20 -3.76
N THR A 116 -13.39 -15.00 -4.20
CA THR A 116 -13.96 -15.62 -5.41
C THR A 116 -14.33 -14.56 -6.45
N ASP A 117 -13.64 -13.42 -6.46
CA ASP A 117 -13.87 -12.26 -7.31
C ASP A 117 -13.72 -12.54 -8.83
N GLN A 118 -13.15 -13.68 -9.19
CA GLN A 118 -13.11 -14.20 -10.57
C GLN A 118 -14.37 -14.96 -11.00
N VAL A 119 -15.25 -15.31 -10.06
CA VAL A 119 -16.48 -16.06 -10.35
C VAL A 119 -17.61 -15.06 -10.61
N PRO A 120 -18.25 -15.08 -11.80
CA PRO A 120 -19.42 -14.27 -12.07
C PRO A 120 -20.54 -14.56 -11.06
N ALA A 121 -21.28 -13.52 -10.69
CA ALA A 121 -22.46 -13.64 -9.84
C ALA A 121 -23.60 -14.42 -10.51
#